data_AF-A0A1G2H6D8-F1
#
_entry.id   AF-A0A1G2H6D8-F1
#
_cell.length_a   1.000
_cell.length_b   1.000
_cell.length_c   1.000
_cell.angle_alpha   90.00
_cell.angle_beta   90.00
_cell.angle_gamma   90.00
#
_symmetry.space_group_name_H-M   'P 1'
#
loop_
_entity.id
_entity.type
_entity.pdbx_description
1 polymer ?
#
loop_
_entity_poly.entity_id
_entity_poly.type
_entity_poly.pdbx_seq_one_letter_code
_entity_poly.pdbx_strand_id
1 'polypeptide(L)'
;MISKNLNLVENIFDEDKIEKIKTRDGYGKGLVEAGEKNPNVVVLCADLSESTRSEWFKKKFPDRFIECGVAEQGMATYASGMAAEGKVVFISSYAVFSPGRNNEQIRTTVSYNSWGSESGKEINVKIAGAHAGISVGPDGATHQALEDIALMRVQPGMAVIVPADVHETQKATVAVAKRPGPAYIRFGRVDYPVFTTEKTPFEIGKAYTIIEGKDATIAACGSLVYKAIIAAKQLKDEDGIECEVINSHTIKPLDGNAILKSVKKTGCVVTAEEHQVMGGMGSAIAEFLSQNYPVPQEFIGMHDRFGESGEPEELFEAFGMGVSHIKDAVKKVISRKGK
;
A
#
# COMPACT_ATOMS: atom_id res chain seq x y z
N MET A 1 -14.06 -6.15 18.73
CA MET A 1 -15.08 -6.88 17.93
C MET A 1 -14.85 -6.54 16.46
N ILE A 2 -15.14 -7.42 15.50
CA ILE A 2 -15.05 -7.05 14.08
C ILE A 2 -16.05 -5.92 13.79
N SER A 3 -15.62 -4.94 13.00
CA SER A 3 -16.47 -3.84 12.57
C SER A 3 -17.65 -4.34 11.74
N LYS A 4 -18.87 -4.03 12.18
CA LYS A 4 -20.12 -4.44 11.49
C LYS A 4 -20.32 -3.73 10.15
N ASN A 5 -19.55 -2.68 9.88
CA ASN A 5 -19.71 -1.86 8.68
C ASN A 5 -18.86 -2.37 7.50
N LEU A 6 -18.08 -3.43 7.70
CA LEU A 6 -17.24 -4.04 6.66
C LEU A 6 -17.73 -5.46 6.35
N ASN A 7 -17.86 -5.76 5.05
CA ASN A 7 -18.13 -7.12 4.58
C ASN A 7 -16.82 -7.92 4.57
N LEU A 8 -16.44 -8.50 5.71
CA LEU A 8 -15.22 -9.31 5.86
C LEU A 8 -15.56 -10.79 5.92
N VAL A 9 -14.57 -11.65 5.69
CA VAL A 9 -14.73 -13.12 5.80
C VAL A 9 -15.01 -13.54 7.24
N GLU A 10 -15.79 -14.60 7.43
CA GLU A 10 -16.18 -15.08 8.76
C GLU A 10 -15.02 -15.71 9.53
N ASN A 11 -14.11 -16.37 8.82
CA ASN A 11 -12.94 -17.06 9.36
C ASN A 11 -11.69 -16.16 9.47
N ILE A 12 -11.87 -14.84 9.60
CA ILE A 12 -10.76 -13.86 9.61
C ILE A 12 -9.68 -14.14 10.66
N PHE A 13 -10.02 -14.80 11.78
CA PHE A 13 -9.08 -15.14 12.85
C PHE A 13 -8.48 -16.55 12.75
N ASP A 14 -8.88 -17.34 11.76
CA ASP A 14 -8.41 -18.72 11.55
C ASP A 14 -7.28 -18.73 10.51
N GLU A 15 -6.04 -18.63 10.98
CA GLU A 15 -4.83 -18.52 10.15
C GLU A 15 -4.61 -19.75 9.25
N ASP A 16 -5.12 -20.92 9.66
CA ASP A 16 -4.99 -22.18 8.92
C ASP A 16 -6.01 -22.30 7.79
N LYS A 17 -7.19 -21.66 7.94
CA LYS A 17 -8.27 -21.74 6.96
C LYS A 17 -8.41 -20.51 6.07
N ILE A 18 -7.71 -19.41 6.37
CA ILE A 18 -7.84 -18.21 5.56
C ILE A 18 -7.21 -18.42 4.18
N GLU A 19 -7.96 -18.09 3.13
CA GLU A 19 -7.48 -18.17 1.76
C GLU A 19 -6.30 -17.21 1.56
N LYS A 20 -5.29 -17.63 0.80
CA LYS A 20 -4.13 -16.79 0.48
C LYS A 20 -3.98 -16.63 -1.03
N ILE A 21 -3.96 -15.39 -1.50
CA ILE A 21 -3.85 -15.04 -2.93
C ILE A 21 -2.83 -13.91 -3.11
N LYS A 22 -2.15 -13.91 -4.25
CA LYS A 22 -1.19 -12.85 -4.63
C LYS A 22 -1.92 -11.53 -4.89
N THR A 23 -1.50 -10.47 -4.21
CA THR A 23 -2.06 -9.11 -4.43
C THR A 23 -1.86 -8.63 -5.87
N ARG A 24 -0.74 -9.00 -6.53
CA ARG A 24 -0.53 -8.75 -7.96
C ARG A 24 -1.63 -9.31 -8.88
N ASP A 25 -2.33 -10.36 -8.49
CA ASP A 25 -3.46 -10.87 -9.28
C ASP A 25 -4.64 -9.90 -9.22
N GLY A 26 -4.83 -9.21 -8.09
CA GLY A 26 -5.79 -8.12 -7.95
C GLY A 26 -5.46 -6.96 -8.88
N TYR A 27 -4.18 -6.62 -9.01
CA TYR A 27 -3.72 -5.61 -9.98
C TYR A 27 -4.01 -6.01 -11.42
N GLY A 28 -3.66 -7.24 -11.82
CA GLY A 28 -3.95 -7.73 -13.17
C GLY A 28 -5.44 -7.74 -13.52
N LYS A 29 -6.30 -8.21 -12.60
CA LYS A 29 -7.77 -8.16 -12.75
C LYS A 29 -8.26 -6.72 -12.84
N GLY A 30 -7.75 -5.84 -11.98
CA GLY A 30 -8.11 -4.43 -11.96
C GLY A 30 -7.70 -3.67 -13.22
N LEU A 31 -6.55 -3.99 -13.81
CA LEU A 31 -6.12 -3.44 -15.10
C LEU A 31 -7.09 -3.82 -16.21
N VAL A 32 -7.45 -5.10 -16.30
CA VAL A 32 -8.40 -5.59 -17.30
C VAL A 32 -9.74 -4.86 -17.15
N GLU A 33 -10.27 -4.77 -15.93
CA GLU A 33 -11.53 -4.07 -15.64
C GLU A 33 -11.44 -2.58 -15.99
N ALA A 34 -10.33 -1.91 -15.66
CA ALA A 34 -10.09 -0.52 -16.03
C ALA A 34 -10.05 -0.33 -17.56
N GLY A 35 -9.41 -1.26 -18.27
CA GLY A 35 -9.33 -1.28 -19.73
C GLY A 35 -10.68 -1.50 -20.41
N GLU A 36 -11.56 -2.33 -19.84
CA GLU A 36 -12.93 -2.52 -20.34
C GLU A 36 -13.78 -1.26 -20.17
N LYS A 37 -13.64 -0.59 -19.02
CA LYS A 37 -14.43 0.60 -18.68
C LYS A 37 -13.95 1.87 -19.37
N ASN A 38 -12.69 1.92 -19.80
CA ASN A 38 -12.10 3.12 -20.39
C ASN A 38 -11.14 2.79 -21.54
N PRO A 39 -11.49 3.15 -22.80
CA PRO A 39 -10.64 2.90 -23.96
C PRO A 39 -9.33 3.72 -23.94
N ASN A 40 -9.24 4.78 -23.12
CA ASN A 40 -8.03 5.58 -22.96
C ASN A 40 -7.00 4.97 -22.00
N VAL A 41 -7.31 3.86 -21.34
CA VAL A 41 -6.32 3.13 -20.53
C VAL A 41 -5.31 2.45 -21.45
N VAL A 42 -4.03 2.72 -21.20
CA VAL A 42 -2.86 2.14 -21.86
C VAL A 42 -1.93 1.60 -20.79
N VAL A 43 -1.28 0.46 -21.03
CA VAL A 43 -0.34 -0.17 -20.09
C VAL A 43 1.04 -0.28 -20.73
N LEU A 44 2.05 0.27 -20.06
CA LEU A 44 3.45 0.12 -20.39
C LEU A 44 4.10 -0.79 -19.37
N CYS A 45 4.96 -1.71 -19.81
CA CYS A 45 5.74 -2.57 -18.93
C CYS A 45 7.22 -2.53 -19.30
N ALA A 46 8.08 -2.82 -18.34
CA ALA A 46 9.52 -2.92 -18.51
C ALA A 46 9.99 -4.38 -18.38
N ASP A 47 9.64 -5.23 -19.35
CA ASP A 47 10.01 -6.65 -19.46
C ASP A 47 9.62 -7.55 -18.27
N LEU A 48 8.59 -7.15 -17.51
CA LEU A 48 8.13 -7.83 -16.30
C LEU A 48 6.63 -8.14 -16.36
N SER A 49 6.09 -8.33 -17.56
CA SER A 49 4.64 -8.36 -17.78
C SER A 49 3.93 -9.52 -17.09
N GLU A 50 4.52 -10.72 -17.13
CA GLU A 50 4.00 -11.88 -16.40
C GLU A 50 4.08 -11.64 -14.88
N SER A 51 5.23 -11.16 -14.40
CA SER A 51 5.50 -11.02 -12.97
C SER A 51 4.65 -9.94 -12.31
N THR A 52 4.39 -8.84 -13.02
CA THR A 52 3.49 -7.76 -12.58
C THR A 52 2.02 -8.07 -12.82
N ARG A 53 1.68 -9.13 -13.57
CA ARG A 53 0.31 -9.44 -14.07
C ARG A 53 -0.27 -8.45 -15.08
N SER A 54 0.54 -7.52 -15.60
CA SER A 54 0.13 -6.68 -16.74
C SER A 54 -0.04 -7.48 -18.04
N GLU A 55 0.50 -8.70 -18.12
CA GLU A 55 0.27 -9.64 -19.23
C GLU A 55 -1.24 -9.94 -19.46
N TRP A 56 -2.06 -9.91 -18.41
CA TRP A 56 -3.50 -10.14 -18.56
C TRP A 56 -4.19 -9.02 -19.33
N PHE A 57 -3.73 -7.78 -19.15
CA PHE A 57 -4.15 -6.66 -19.97
C PHE A 57 -3.64 -6.82 -21.41
N LYS A 58 -2.36 -7.19 -21.60
CA LYS A 58 -1.76 -7.45 -22.92
C LYS A 58 -2.56 -8.47 -23.73
N LYS A 59 -2.97 -9.58 -23.10
CA LYS A 59 -3.75 -10.65 -23.75
C LYS A 59 -5.11 -10.16 -24.25
N LYS A 60 -5.75 -9.24 -23.52
CA LYS A 60 -7.08 -8.74 -23.86
C LYS A 60 -7.08 -7.51 -24.77
N PHE A 61 -6.08 -6.64 -24.61
CA PHE A 61 -5.96 -5.37 -25.31
C PHE A 61 -4.54 -5.18 -25.87
N PRO A 62 -4.10 -6.04 -26.81
CA PRO A 62 -2.72 -6.02 -27.31
C PRO A 62 -2.33 -4.66 -27.91
N ASP A 63 -3.25 -3.98 -28.60
CA ASP A 63 -3.02 -2.67 -29.22
C ASP A 63 -2.90 -1.51 -28.21
N ARG A 64 -3.18 -1.77 -26.92
CA ARG A 64 -3.06 -0.80 -25.82
C ARG A 64 -2.01 -1.19 -24.79
N PHE A 65 -1.21 -2.21 -25.10
CA PHE A 65 -0.07 -2.63 -24.30
C PHE A 65 1.23 -2.34 -25.03
N ILE A 66 2.19 -1.72 -24.33
CA ILE A 66 3.48 -1.34 -24.92
C ILE A 66 4.60 -1.91 -24.05
N GLU A 67 5.39 -2.79 -24.65
CA GLU A 67 6.62 -3.29 -24.05
C GLU A 67 7.73 -2.24 -24.24
N CYS A 68 8.36 -1.83 -23.15
CA CYS A 68 9.42 -0.82 -23.15
C CYS A 68 10.82 -1.43 -22.99
N GLY A 69 10.93 -2.75 -22.75
CA GLY A 69 12.18 -3.40 -22.35
C GLY A 69 12.65 -2.92 -20.97
N VAL A 70 13.89 -3.25 -20.58
CA VAL A 70 14.46 -2.89 -19.26
C VAL A 70 14.88 -1.40 -19.20
N ALA A 71 13.92 -0.51 -19.39
CA ALA A 71 14.10 0.92 -19.58
C ALA A 71 13.05 1.76 -18.81
N GLU A 72 12.99 1.61 -17.49
CA GLU A 72 12.00 2.26 -16.62
C GLU A 72 12.01 3.79 -16.72
N GLN A 73 13.19 4.38 -16.94
CA GLN A 73 13.36 5.82 -17.13
C GLN A 73 12.65 6.28 -18.41
N GLY A 74 12.89 5.60 -19.52
CA GLY A 74 12.21 5.84 -20.79
C GLY A 74 10.70 5.61 -20.66
N MET A 75 10.29 4.50 -20.04
CA MET A 75 8.89 4.17 -19.79
C MET A 75 8.13 5.30 -19.09
N ALA A 76 8.71 5.94 -18.07
CA ALA A 76 8.09 7.06 -17.38
C ALA A 76 7.89 8.29 -18.30
N THR A 77 8.88 8.59 -19.15
CA THR A 77 8.80 9.71 -20.11
C THR A 77 7.78 9.44 -21.23
N TYR A 78 7.72 8.21 -21.74
CA TYR A 78 6.73 7.80 -22.75
C TYR A 78 5.31 7.90 -22.17
N ALA A 79 5.13 7.44 -20.93
CA ALA A 79 3.86 7.51 -20.24
C ALA A 79 3.40 8.95 -20.02
N SER A 80 4.32 9.85 -19.64
CA SER A 80 4.02 11.29 -19.51
C SER A 80 3.52 11.90 -20.82
N GLY A 81 4.20 11.63 -21.94
CA GLY A 81 3.78 12.11 -23.27
C GLY A 81 2.40 11.58 -23.68
N MET A 82 2.14 10.28 -23.49
CA MET A 82 0.83 9.69 -23.79
C MET A 82 -0.28 10.26 -22.90
N ALA A 83 0.00 10.48 -21.60
CA ALA A 83 -0.95 11.09 -20.69
C ALA A 83 -1.22 12.56 -21.03
N ALA A 84 -0.21 13.28 -21.53
CA ALA A 84 -0.38 14.62 -22.09
C ALA A 84 -1.32 14.61 -23.31
N GLU A 85 -1.48 13.50 -24.02
CA GLU A 85 -2.48 13.33 -25.10
C GLU A 85 -3.81 12.71 -24.61
N GLY A 86 -4.09 12.78 -23.30
CA GLY A 86 -5.38 12.39 -22.72
C GLY A 86 -5.52 10.89 -22.42
N LYS A 87 -4.43 10.11 -22.50
CA LYS A 87 -4.42 8.71 -22.05
C LYS A 87 -4.38 8.60 -20.53
N VAL A 88 -4.86 7.47 -20.02
CA VAL A 88 -4.66 7.04 -18.63
C VAL A 88 -3.61 5.95 -18.67
N VAL A 89 -2.39 6.26 -18.28
CA VAL A 89 -1.26 5.36 -18.54
C VAL A 89 -0.83 4.66 -17.28
N PHE A 90 -0.88 3.33 -17.26
CA PHE A 90 -0.23 2.54 -16.22
C PHE A 90 1.19 2.20 -16.64
N ILE A 91 2.17 2.43 -15.77
CA ILE A 91 3.53 1.90 -15.92
C ILE A 91 3.75 0.79 -14.90
N SER A 92 4.16 -0.39 -15.35
CA SER A 92 4.28 -1.59 -14.52
C SER A 92 5.74 -2.08 -14.48
N SER A 93 6.34 -2.05 -13.29
CA SER A 93 7.63 -2.71 -13.01
C SER A 93 7.67 -3.10 -11.52
N TYR A 94 8.80 -3.61 -11.03
CA TYR A 94 9.00 -3.80 -9.59
C TYR A 94 9.23 -2.45 -8.92
N ALA A 95 8.83 -2.30 -7.67
CA ALA A 95 8.90 -1.05 -6.92
C ALA A 95 10.34 -0.50 -6.81
N VAL A 96 11.34 -1.39 -6.74
CA VAL A 96 12.76 -0.99 -6.73
C VAL A 96 13.21 -0.38 -8.06
N PHE A 97 12.54 -0.71 -9.17
CA PHE A 97 12.83 -0.16 -10.49
C PHE A 97 11.88 0.98 -10.87
N SER A 98 10.60 0.88 -10.53
CA SER A 98 9.58 1.91 -10.70
C SER A 98 8.71 1.96 -9.43
N PRO A 99 8.98 2.90 -8.50
CA PRO A 99 9.63 4.18 -8.76
C PRO A 99 11.17 4.26 -8.59
N GLY A 100 11.87 3.25 -8.06
CA GLY A 100 13.25 3.46 -7.60
C GLY A 100 14.23 3.97 -8.67
N ARG A 101 14.33 3.31 -9.84
CA ARG A 101 15.24 3.69 -10.94
C ARG A 101 14.78 4.94 -11.70
N ASN A 102 13.46 5.15 -11.82
CA ASN A 102 12.87 6.23 -12.62
C ASN A 102 12.26 7.37 -11.78
N ASN A 103 12.62 7.49 -10.51
CA ASN A 103 12.06 8.49 -9.58
C ASN A 103 12.24 9.93 -10.09
N GLU A 104 13.39 10.26 -10.68
CA GLU A 104 13.63 11.60 -11.24
C GLU A 104 12.67 11.88 -12.42
N GLN A 105 12.47 10.91 -13.32
CA GLN A 105 11.53 11.08 -14.42
C GLN A 105 10.09 11.20 -13.91
N ILE A 106 9.68 10.38 -12.94
CA ILE A 106 8.38 10.52 -12.28
C ILE A 106 8.24 11.92 -11.67
N ARG A 107 9.26 12.42 -10.97
CA ARG A 107 9.26 13.76 -10.40
C ARG A 107 9.06 14.82 -11.46
N THR A 108 9.93 14.85 -12.47
CA THR A 108 10.03 15.97 -13.41
C THR A 108 8.96 15.92 -14.49
N THR A 109 8.66 14.74 -15.05
CA THR A 109 7.74 14.64 -16.19
C THR A 109 6.32 14.27 -15.80
N VAL A 110 6.10 13.72 -14.60
CA VAL A 110 4.76 13.32 -14.14
C VAL A 110 4.26 14.24 -13.02
N SER A 111 4.95 14.30 -11.87
CA SER A 111 4.49 15.08 -10.72
C SER A 111 4.58 16.59 -10.99
N TYR A 112 5.74 17.09 -11.42
CA TYR A 112 5.94 18.52 -11.68
C TYR A 112 5.06 19.03 -12.82
N ASN A 113 4.96 18.30 -13.94
CA ASN A 113 4.06 18.68 -15.03
C ASN A 113 2.56 18.64 -14.63
N SER A 114 2.20 17.88 -13.60
CA SER A 114 0.86 17.95 -13.00
C SER A 114 0.72 19.11 -12.00
N TRP A 115 1.83 19.56 -11.42
CA TRP A 115 1.89 20.57 -10.37
C TRP A 115 2.11 21.96 -10.95
N GLY A 116 1.05 22.77 -10.96
CA GLY A 116 1.14 24.16 -11.40
C GLY A 116 1.05 24.36 -12.91
N SER A 117 0.47 23.40 -13.66
CA SER A 117 0.17 23.66 -15.07
C SER A 117 -0.92 24.75 -15.15
N GLU A 118 -0.61 25.87 -15.82
CA GLU A 118 -1.57 26.97 -16.05
C GLU A 118 -2.83 26.49 -16.79
N SER A 119 -2.72 25.35 -17.50
CA SER A 119 -3.82 24.69 -18.19
C SER A 119 -4.74 23.86 -17.29
N GLY A 120 -4.40 23.66 -16.01
CA GLY A 120 -5.14 22.80 -15.07
C GLY A 120 -5.11 21.31 -15.45
N LYS A 121 -4.26 20.92 -16.40
CA LYS A 121 -4.15 19.55 -16.91
C LYS A 121 -3.21 18.74 -16.05
N GLU A 122 -3.72 17.65 -15.47
CA GLU A 122 -2.93 16.70 -14.68
C GLU A 122 -2.38 15.57 -15.56
N ILE A 123 -1.11 15.19 -15.36
CA ILE A 123 -0.47 14.07 -16.06
C ILE A 123 -0.95 12.75 -15.43
N ASN A 124 -1.85 12.08 -16.15
CA ASN A 124 -2.61 10.94 -15.66
C ASN A 124 -1.84 9.60 -15.76
N VAL A 125 -0.68 9.54 -15.10
CA VAL A 125 0.18 8.35 -15.04
C VAL A 125 0.00 7.62 -13.70
N LYS A 126 -0.20 6.31 -13.79
CA LYS A 126 -0.38 5.38 -12.67
C LYS A 126 0.86 4.51 -12.56
N ILE A 127 1.63 4.70 -11.51
CA ILE A 127 2.85 3.95 -11.23
C ILE A 127 2.47 2.71 -10.43
N ALA A 128 2.66 1.54 -11.01
CA ALA A 128 2.41 0.26 -10.36
C ALA A 128 3.74 -0.36 -9.91
N GLY A 129 3.99 -0.33 -8.60
CA GLY A 129 5.16 -0.93 -7.97
C GLY A 129 4.83 -2.32 -7.45
N ALA A 130 5.16 -3.34 -8.24
CA ALA A 130 5.07 -4.73 -7.82
C ALA A 130 6.25 -5.12 -6.93
N HIS A 131 6.20 -6.29 -6.27
CA HIS A 131 7.36 -6.83 -5.54
C HIS A 131 7.92 -5.83 -4.52
N ALA A 132 7.04 -5.15 -3.79
CA ALA A 132 7.46 -4.25 -2.75
C ALA A 132 7.67 -4.98 -1.42
N GLY A 133 8.53 -4.43 -0.57
CA GLY A 133 8.79 -4.94 0.77
C GLY A 133 9.79 -6.09 0.85
N ILE A 134 10.08 -6.54 2.07
CA ILE A 134 10.98 -7.68 2.35
C ILE A 134 10.40 -9.02 1.87
N SER A 135 9.07 -9.13 1.81
CA SER A 135 8.31 -10.32 1.44
C SER A 135 8.46 -10.71 -0.04
N VAL A 136 9.23 -9.96 -0.83
CA VAL A 136 9.80 -10.46 -2.08
C VAL A 136 10.53 -11.79 -1.83
N GLY A 137 11.22 -11.89 -0.70
CA GLY A 137 11.84 -13.11 -0.20
C GLY A 137 13.22 -13.37 -0.80
N PRO A 138 13.41 -14.48 -1.54
CA PRO A 138 14.74 -15.00 -1.89
C PRO A 138 15.57 -14.06 -2.80
N ASP A 139 14.93 -13.19 -3.59
CA ASP A 139 15.64 -12.26 -4.47
C ASP A 139 16.45 -11.19 -3.69
N GLY A 140 16.17 -11.04 -2.39
CA GLY A 140 16.99 -10.28 -1.45
C GLY A 140 16.99 -8.76 -1.64
N ALA A 141 17.95 -8.11 -0.98
CA ALA A 141 18.03 -6.66 -0.83
C ALA A 141 17.90 -5.86 -2.14
N THR A 142 18.41 -6.39 -3.25
CA THR A 142 18.38 -5.67 -4.54
C THR A 142 16.99 -5.60 -5.17
N HIS A 143 16.05 -6.43 -4.71
CA HIS A 143 14.68 -6.50 -5.22
C HIS A 143 13.63 -6.07 -4.19
N GLN A 144 14.02 -5.86 -2.94
CA GLN A 144 13.14 -5.47 -1.84
C GLN A 144 13.04 -3.94 -1.75
N ALA A 145 11.97 -3.37 -2.32
CA ALA A 145 11.71 -1.94 -2.21
C ALA A 145 11.17 -1.58 -0.82
N LEU A 146 11.94 -0.78 -0.09
CA LEU A 146 11.64 -0.36 1.29
C LEU A 146 11.52 1.16 1.44
N GLU A 147 11.76 1.91 0.36
CA GLU A 147 11.78 3.37 0.29
C GLU A 147 10.71 3.92 -0.68
N ASP A 148 10.00 3.05 -1.38
CA ASP A 148 9.07 3.41 -2.46
C ASP A 148 7.90 4.29 -2.01
N ILE A 149 7.37 4.04 -0.80
CA ILE A 149 6.32 4.89 -0.20
C ILE A 149 6.89 6.28 0.08
N ALA A 150 8.08 6.37 0.67
CA ALA A 150 8.72 7.65 0.96
C ALA A 150 8.99 8.46 -0.32
N LEU A 151 9.57 7.81 -1.35
CA LEU A 151 9.87 8.45 -2.64
C LEU A 151 8.61 9.03 -3.29
N MET A 152 7.49 8.33 -3.24
CA MET A 152 6.24 8.76 -3.89
C MET A 152 5.42 9.72 -3.02
N ARG A 153 5.47 9.58 -1.69
CA ARG A 153 4.70 10.44 -0.77
C ARG A 153 5.15 11.89 -0.81
N VAL A 154 6.45 12.13 -1.01
CA VAL A 154 6.99 13.51 -1.07
C VAL A 154 6.66 14.24 -2.38
N GLN A 155 6.25 13.54 -3.43
CA GLN A 155 5.93 14.13 -4.74
C GLN A 155 4.59 14.90 -4.69
N PRO A 156 4.53 16.19 -5.10
CA PRO A 156 3.27 16.94 -5.17
C PRO A 156 2.20 16.27 -6.06
N GLY A 157 0.94 16.34 -5.65
CA GLY A 157 -0.21 15.77 -6.39
C GLY A 157 -0.31 14.23 -6.42
N MET A 158 0.76 13.51 -6.06
CA MET A 158 0.80 12.05 -6.05
C MET A 158 -0.13 11.47 -4.99
N ALA A 159 -1.03 10.57 -5.40
CA ALA A 159 -1.71 9.66 -4.48
C ALA A 159 -0.85 8.41 -4.23
N VAL A 160 -0.85 7.86 -3.01
CA VAL A 160 -0.06 6.68 -2.64
C VAL A 160 -0.97 5.66 -1.96
N ILE A 161 -1.16 4.51 -2.62
CA ILE A 161 -2.11 3.46 -2.24
C ILE A 161 -1.36 2.15 -1.99
N VAL A 162 -1.61 1.53 -0.83
CA VAL A 162 -1.00 0.28 -0.37
C VAL A 162 -2.12 -0.68 0.07
N PRO A 163 -2.81 -1.33 -0.89
CA PRO A 163 -3.89 -2.27 -0.61
C PRO A 163 -3.40 -3.50 0.17
N ALA A 164 -4.25 -4.04 1.03
CA ALA A 164 -3.93 -5.09 1.98
C ALA A 164 -4.08 -6.52 1.43
N ASP A 165 -5.02 -6.74 0.51
CA ASP A 165 -5.26 -8.06 -0.10
C ASP A 165 -5.66 -7.96 -1.59
N VAL A 166 -5.98 -9.10 -2.20
CA VAL A 166 -6.31 -9.20 -3.63
C VAL A 166 -7.55 -8.38 -4.03
N HIS A 167 -8.60 -8.38 -3.22
CA HIS A 167 -9.85 -7.67 -3.54
C HIS A 167 -9.65 -6.16 -3.37
N GLU A 168 -8.94 -5.75 -2.32
CA GLU A 168 -8.58 -4.35 -2.13
C GLU A 168 -7.65 -3.87 -3.26
N THR A 169 -6.72 -4.70 -3.72
CA THR A 169 -5.81 -4.36 -4.83
C THR A 169 -6.56 -4.17 -6.15
N GLN A 170 -7.53 -5.04 -6.45
CA GLN A 170 -8.39 -4.88 -7.64
C GLN A 170 -9.16 -3.55 -7.59
N LYS A 171 -9.82 -3.26 -6.46
CA LYS A 171 -10.58 -2.02 -6.27
C LYS A 171 -9.69 -0.79 -6.32
N ALA A 172 -8.51 -0.86 -5.69
CA ALA A 172 -7.50 0.19 -5.75
C ALA A 172 -7.08 0.49 -7.19
N THR A 173 -6.79 -0.54 -7.97
CA THR A 173 -6.38 -0.39 -9.39
C THR A 173 -7.46 0.30 -10.22
N VAL A 174 -8.73 -0.09 -10.04
CA VAL A 174 -9.87 0.54 -10.73
C VAL A 174 -10.10 1.96 -10.25
N ALA A 175 -9.93 2.24 -8.96
CA ALA A 175 -10.09 3.57 -8.40
C ALA A 175 -8.99 4.53 -8.88
N VAL A 176 -7.72 4.10 -8.91
CA VAL A 176 -6.63 4.94 -9.42
C VAL A 176 -6.77 5.21 -10.91
N ALA A 177 -7.33 4.28 -11.70
CA ALA A 177 -7.64 4.50 -13.12
C ALA A 177 -8.65 5.63 -13.35
N LYS A 178 -9.61 5.81 -12.43
CA LYS A 178 -10.64 6.86 -12.49
C LYS A 178 -10.16 8.20 -11.94
N ARG A 179 -9.16 8.17 -11.05
CA ARG A 179 -8.62 9.37 -10.42
C ARG A 179 -7.86 10.22 -11.46
N PRO A 180 -8.06 11.55 -11.52
CA PRO A 180 -7.17 12.44 -12.24
C PRO A 180 -5.74 12.44 -11.67
N GLY A 181 -4.76 12.69 -12.53
CA GLY A 181 -3.37 12.91 -12.13
C GLY A 181 -2.62 11.70 -11.58
N PRO A 182 -1.45 11.93 -10.98
CA PRO A 182 -0.53 10.85 -10.68
C PRO A 182 -0.95 10.04 -9.45
N ALA A 183 -0.75 8.72 -9.53
CA ALA A 183 -0.97 7.81 -8.42
C ALA A 183 0.06 6.67 -8.43
N TYR A 184 0.52 6.29 -7.24
CA TYR A 184 1.32 5.09 -6.99
C TYR A 184 0.46 4.02 -6.32
N ILE A 185 0.49 2.80 -6.86
CA ILE A 185 -0.13 1.61 -6.26
C ILE A 185 0.96 0.57 -5.99
N ARG A 186 1.07 0.17 -4.72
CA ARG A 186 2.08 -0.77 -4.21
C ARG A 186 1.46 -2.14 -3.97
N PHE A 187 2.10 -3.21 -4.44
CA PHE A 187 1.62 -4.58 -4.17
C PHE A 187 2.75 -5.60 -4.16
N GLY A 188 2.50 -6.74 -3.51
CA GLY A 188 3.49 -7.77 -3.25
C GLY A 188 3.48 -8.93 -4.25
N ARG A 189 4.49 -9.79 -4.10
CA ARG A 189 4.73 -10.97 -4.94
C ARG A 189 4.01 -12.22 -4.43
N VAL A 190 4.03 -12.39 -3.11
CA VAL A 190 3.64 -13.62 -2.41
C VAL A 190 2.14 -13.70 -2.17
N ASP A 191 1.69 -14.86 -1.71
CA ASP A 191 0.31 -15.06 -1.30
C ASP A 191 0.06 -14.38 0.05
N TYR A 192 -0.95 -13.51 0.10
CA TYR A 192 -1.39 -12.86 1.34
C TYR A 192 -2.77 -13.34 1.74
N PRO A 193 -3.08 -13.39 3.05
CA PRO A 193 -4.41 -13.70 3.56
C PRO A 193 -5.47 -12.76 2.97
N VAL A 194 -6.56 -13.35 2.46
CA VAL A 194 -7.70 -12.63 1.88
C VAL A 194 -8.77 -12.52 2.95
N PHE A 195 -8.91 -11.33 3.53
CA PHE A 195 -9.85 -11.07 4.62
C PHE A 195 -10.97 -10.11 4.22
N THR A 196 -10.79 -9.36 3.14
CA THR A 196 -11.85 -8.58 2.51
C THR A 196 -12.62 -9.44 1.50
N THR A 197 -13.73 -8.91 1.00
CA THR A 197 -14.60 -9.54 0.01
C THR A 197 -14.86 -8.57 -1.13
N GLU A 198 -15.51 -9.04 -2.19
CA GLU A 198 -16.00 -8.17 -3.27
C GLU A 198 -16.92 -7.05 -2.77
N LYS A 199 -17.63 -7.26 -1.65
CA LYS A 199 -18.55 -6.28 -1.04
C LYS A 199 -17.89 -5.34 -0.03
N THR A 200 -16.63 -5.54 0.36
CA THR A 200 -15.92 -4.61 1.25
C THR A 200 -15.76 -3.25 0.56
N PRO A 201 -16.11 -2.11 1.18
CA PRO A 201 -15.93 -0.81 0.54
C PRO A 201 -14.45 -0.48 0.33
N PHE A 202 -14.16 0.32 -0.68
CA PHE A 202 -12.83 0.90 -0.92
C PHE A 202 -13.00 2.31 -1.51
N GLU A 203 -12.28 3.28 -0.95
CA GLU A 203 -12.28 4.67 -1.41
C GLU A 203 -10.91 5.29 -1.15
N ILE A 204 -10.29 5.88 -2.18
CA ILE A 204 -9.00 6.60 -2.01
C ILE A 204 -9.20 7.76 -1.05
N GLY A 205 -8.33 7.84 -0.04
CA GLY A 205 -8.40 8.87 1.00
C GLY A 205 -9.26 8.49 2.20
N LYS A 206 -9.74 7.25 2.26
CA LYS A 206 -10.36 6.65 3.44
C LYS A 206 -9.46 5.64 4.12
N ALA A 207 -9.69 5.46 5.42
CA ALA A 207 -9.18 4.35 6.21
C ALA A 207 -10.33 3.63 6.91
N TYR A 208 -10.23 2.31 7.05
CA TYR A 208 -11.32 1.47 7.55
C TYR A 208 -10.94 0.74 8.84
N THR A 209 -11.74 0.93 9.89
CA THR A 209 -11.62 0.18 11.14
C THR A 209 -12.10 -1.26 10.92
N ILE A 210 -11.20 -2.23 11.08
CA ILE A 210 -11.46 -3.67 10.93
C ILE A 210 -11.87 -4.29 12.27
N ILE A 211 -11.16 -3.95 13.34
CA ILE A 211 -11.46 -4.39 14.70
C ILE A 211 -11.70 -3.15 15.55
N GLU A 212 -12.82 -3.11 16.25
CA GLU A 212 -13.09 -2.12 17.30
C GLU A 212 -12.37 -2.49 18.60
N GLY A 213 -11.71 -1.50 19.21
CA GLY A 213 -11.04 -1.60 20.51
C GLY A 213 -10.98 -0.26 21.23
N LYS A 214 -10.39 -0.22 22.42
CA LYS A 214 -10.35 0.98 23.30
C LYS A 214 -8.99 1.24 23.94
N ASP A 215 -8.08 0.27 23.92
CA ASP A 215 -6.83 0.33 24.67
C ASP A 215 -5.64 0.77 23.82
N ALA A 216 -5.65 0.56 22.50
CA ALA A 216 -4.64 1.10 21.59
C ALA A 216 -5.16 1.10 20.17
N THR A 217 -4.70 2.02 19.34
CA THR A 217 -4.91 1.96 17.88
C THR A 217 -3.72 1.26 17.23
N ILE A 218 -3.97 0.31 16.34
CA ILE A 218 -2.99 -0.25 15.41
C ILE A 218 -3.40 0.19 14.01
N ALA A 219 -2.64 1.12 13.41
CA ALA A 219 -2.85 1.55 12.03
C ALA A 219 -1.87 0.80 11.12
N ALA A 220 -2.39 -0.05 10.24
CA ALA A 220 -1.60 -0.89 9.36
C ALA A 220 -1.94 -0.64 7.87
N CYS A 221 -1.02 -0.96 6.97
CA CYS A 221 -1.27 -0.99 5.53
C CYS A 221 -0.60 -2.19 4.87
N GLY A 222 -1.09 -2.60 3.70
CA GLY A 222 -0.50 -3.70 2.94
C GLY A 222 -0.50 -5.03 3.70
N SER A 223 0.59 -5.76 3.52
CA SER A 223 0.83 -7.10 4.09
C SER A 223 0.70 -7.18 5.61
N LEU A 224 0.98 -6.09 6.34
CA LEU A 224 0.95 -6.09 7.80
C LEU A 224 -0.44 -5.92 8.40
N VAL A 225 -1.48 -5.62 7.60
CA VAL A 225 -2.85 -5.48 8.11
C VAL A 225 -3.33 -6.79 8.74
N TYR A 226 -3.08 -7.93 8.10
CA TYR A 226 -3.51 -9.20 8.66
C TYR A 226 -2.75 -9.57 9.94
N LYS A 227 -1.43 -9.32 9.99
CA LYS A 227 -0.65 -9.51 11.22
C LYS A 227 -1.15 -8.62 12.36
N ALA A 228 -1.60 -7.39 12.08
CA ALA A 228 -2.24 -6.52 13.07
C ALA A 228 -3.58 -7.07 13.59
N ILE A 229 -4.40 -7.68 12.72
CA ILE A 229 -5.65 -8.37 13.10
C ILE A 229 -5.35 -9.50 14.08
N ILE A 230 -4.37 -10.35 13.76
CA ILE A 230 -3.97 -11.48 14.61
C ILE A 230 -3.37 -11.00 15.93
N ALA A 231 -2.49 -9.98 15.90
CA ALA A 231 -1.94 -9.38 17.11
C ALA A 231 -3.04 -8.85 18.04
N ALA A 232 -4.03 -8.13 17.50
CA ALA A 232 -5.15 -7.62 18.28
C ALA A 232 -6.03 -8.73 18.87
N LYS A 233 -6.23 -9.84 18.14
CA LYS A 233 -6.95 -11.02 18.66
C LYS A 233 -6.19 -11.65 19.83
N GLN A 234 -4.90 -11.92 19.64
CA GLN A 234 -4.05 -12.53 20.67
C GLN A 234 -3.93 -11.65 21.92
N LEU A 235 -3.71 -10.35 21.77
CA LEU A 235 -3.68 -9.39 22.89
C LEU A 235 -4.98 -9.39 23.70
N LYS A 236 -6.12 -9.49 23.01
CA LYS A 236 -7.41 -9.56 23.69
C LYS A 236 -7.56 -10.85 24.49
N ASP A 237 -7.18 -11.98 23.91
CA ASP A 237 -7.36 -13.29 24.55
C ASP A 237 -6.38 -13.53 25.70
N GLU A 238 -5.13 -13.12 25.51
CA GLU A 238 -4.03 -13.42 26.44
C GLU A 238 -3.86 -12.34 27.52
N ASP A 239 -3.99 -11.06 27.14
CA ASP A 239 -3.68 -9.92 28.01
C ASP A 239 -4.91 -9.08 28.38
N GLY A 240 -6.08 -9.35 27.79
CA GLY A 240 -7.29 -8.55 27.95
C GLY A 240 -7.21 -7.16 27.32
N ILE A 241 -6.23 -6.91 26.44
CA ILE A 241 -5.99 -5.61 25.78
C ILE A 241 -6.82 -5.54 24.50
N GLU A 242 -7.78 -4.61 24.44
CA GLU A 242 -8.66 -4.44 23.29
C GLU A 242 -8.10 -3.39 22.31
N CYS A 243 -7.38 -3.84 21.29
CA CYS A 243 -6.85 -2.97 20.24
C CYS A 243 -7.89 -2.67 19.15
N GLU A 244 -7.93 -1.41 18.72
CA GLU A 244 -8.59 -0.99 17.49
C GLU A 244 -7.63 -1.18 16.31
N VAL A 245 -8.04 -1.88 15.26
CA VAL A 245 -7.21 -2.11 14.06
C VAL A 245 -7.79 -1.34 12.89
N ILE A 246 -6.97 -0.51 12.25
CA ILE A 246 -7.33 0.31 11.08
C ILE A 246 -6.47 -0.09 9.89
N ASN A 247 -7.12 -0.43 8.78
CA ASN A 247 -6.46 -0.48 7.48
C ASN A 247 -6.38 0.92 6.89
N SER A 248 -5.19 1.51 6.91
CA SER A 248 -4.86 2.81 6.33
C SER A 248 -4.22 2.60 4.96
N HIS A 249 -4.97 2.01 4.02
CA HIS A 249 -4.49 1.68 2.68
C HIS A 249 -4.15 2.90 1.82
N THR A 250 -4.64 4.11 2.16
CA THR A 250 -4.25 5.35 1.49
C THR A 250 -3.25 6.11 2.36
N ILE A 251 -2.00 6.14 1.94
CA ILE A 251 -0.94 6.88 2.65
C ILE A 251 -1.00 8.36 2.31
N LYS A 252 -1.36 8.66 1.05
CA LYS A 252 -1.56 10.02 0.55
C LYS A 252 -2.73 10.06 -0.44
N PRO A 253 -3.77 10.88 -0.22
CA PRO A 253 -4.03 11.67 0.98
C PRO A 253 -4.39 10.80 2.19
N LEU A 254 -3.83 11.10 3.36
CA LEU A 254 -4.13 10.38 4.60
C LEU A 254 -5.57 10.68 5.08
N ASP A 255 -6.31 9.67 5.54
CA ASP A 255 -7.59 9.87 6.25
C ASP A 255 -7.36 10.35 7.69
N GLY A 256 -6.97 11.61 7.83
CA GLY A 256 -6.70 12.21 9.14
C GLY A 256 -7.90 12.14 10.09
N ASN A 257 -9.14 12.15 9.58
CA ASN A 257 -10.33 12.09 10.41
C ASN A 257 -10.51 10.71 11.05
N ALA A 258 -10.33 9.63 10.28
CA ALA A 258 -10.39 8.27 10.82
C ALA A 258 -9.29 8.03 11.86
N ILE A 259 -8.05 8.46 11.55
CA ILE A 259 -6.92 8.36 12.47
C ILE A 259 -7.19 9.15 13.76
N LEU A 260 -7.61 10.41 13.66
CA LEU A 260 -7.89 11.27 14.80
C LEU A 260 -9.01 10.71 15.69
N LYS A 261 -10.09 10.20 15.07
CA LYS A 261 -11.20 9.57 15.80
C LYS A 261 -10.71 8.37 16.61
N SER A 262 -9.86 7.54 16.01
CA SER A 262 -9.30 6.35 16.64
C SER A 262 -8.40 6.71 17.82
N VAL A 263 -7.41 7.58 17.60
CA VAL A 263 -6.44 7.90 18.66
C VAL A 263 -7.04 8.72 19.80
N LYS A 264 -8.10 9.50 19.55
CA LYS A 264 -8.86 10.15 20.64
C LYS A 264 -9.57 9.15 21.53
N LYS A 265 -10.03 8.03 20.96
CA LYS A 265 -10.70 6.94 21.68
C LYS A 265 -9.68 6.10 22.46
N THR A 266 -8.53 5.81 21.87
CA THR A 266 -7.57 4.83 22.42
C THR A 266 -6.40 5.47 23.18
N GLY A 267 -6.03 6.71 22.88
CA GLY A 267 -4.98 7.48 23.55
C GLY A 267 -3.53 7.15 23.15
N CYS A 268 -3.32 6.23 22.20
CA CYS A 268 -2.00 5.90 21.66
C CYS A 268 -2.10 5.15 20.32
N VAL A 269 -1.00 5.07 19.56
CA VAL A 269 -0.99 4.39 18.27
C VAL A 269 0.27 3.56 18.03
N VAL A 270 0.10 2.37 17.44
CA VAL A 270 1.17 1.61 16.79
C VAL A 270 0.92 1.67 15.29
N THR A 271 1.94 2.03 14.51
CA THR A 271 1.84 2.00 13.04
C THR A 271 2.60 0.79 12.50
N ALA A 272 2.01 0.03 11.58
CA ALA A 272 2.62 -1.16 11.00
C ALA A 272 2.67 -1.10 9.47
N GLU A 273 3.87 -1.01 8.91
CA GLU A 273 4.11 -1.04 7.46
C GLU A 273 5.32 -1.91 7.08
N GLU A 274 5.22 -2.61 5.97
CA GLU A 274 6.36 -3.32 5.38
C GLU A 274 7.20 -2.35 4.54
N HIS A 275 7.84 -1.37 5.19
CA HIS A 275 8.60 -0.28 4.57
C HIS A 275 9.53 0.34 5.62
N GLN A 276 10.51 1.17 5.24
CA GLN A 276 11.26 1.99 6.20
C GLN A 276 10.30 2.81 7.06
N VAL A 277 10.50 2.81 8.38
CA VAL A 277 9.70 3.66 9.28
C VAL A 277 9.92 5.16 9.00
N MET A 278 11.07 5.50 8.38
CA MET A 278 11.38 6.85 7.91
C MET A 278 10.63 7.15 6.61
N GLY A 279 9.75 8.15 6.65
CA GLY A 279 9.07 8.65 5.46
C GLY A 279 7.86 7.82 4.99
N GLY A 280 7.60 6.66 5.61
CA GLY A 280 6.45 5.80 5.32
C GLY A 280 5.10 6.29 5.89
N MET A 281 4.15 5.36 6.02
CA MET A 281 2.84 5.58 6.63
C MET A 281 2.94 6.04 8.09
N GLY A 282 3.81 5.40 8.87
CA GLY A 282 4.04 5.75 10.26
C GLY A 282 4.48 7.20 10.41
N SER A 283 5.41 7.65 9.55
CA SER A 283 5.83 9.05 9.47
C SER A 283 4.67 9.97 9.11
N ALA A 284 3.84 9.61 8.12
CA ALA A 284 2.68 10.41 7.73
C ALA A 284 1.67 10.58 8.88
N ILE A 285 1.41 9.51 9.63
CA ILE A 285 0.55 9.55 10.82
C ILE A 285 1.20 10.39 11.93
N ALA A 286 2.49 10.24 12.18
CA ALA A 286 3.20 11.03 13.19
C ALA A 286 3.19 12.54 12.87
N GLU A 287 3.46 12.90 11.61
CA GLU A 287 3.39 14.27 11.09
C GLU A 287 1.98 14.85 11.33
N PHE A 288 0.94 14.09 11.00
CA PHE A 288 -0.45 14.51 11.23
C PHE A 288 -0.79 14.66 12.72
N LEU A 289 -0.45 13.66 13.55
CA LEU A 289 -0.78 13.66 14.97
C LEU A 289 -0.03 14.75 15.74
N SER A 290 1.23 15.02 15.39
CA SER A 290 2.03 16.09 16.01
C SER A 290 1.37 17.47 15.90
N GLN A 291 0.60 17.70 14.84
CA GLN A 291 -0.10 18.96 14.58
C GLN A 291 -1.53 19.00 15.13
N ASN A 292 -2.15 17.84 15.37
CA ASN A 292 -3.59 17.75 15.65
C ASN A 292 -3.93 17.17 17.02
N TYR A 293 -3.27 16.11 17.44
CA TYR A 293 -3.50 15.44 18.73
C TYR A 293 -2.32 14.54 19.09
N PRO A 294 -1.22 15.12 19.64
CA PRO A 294 -0.03 14.35 19.97
C PRO A 294 -0.32 13.25 20.99
N VAL A 295 0.01 12.02 20.65
CA VAL A 295 -0.11 10.83 21.51
C VAL A 295 1.14 9.97 21.36
N PRO A 296 1.45 9.09 22.33
CA PRO A 296 2.52 8.12 22.17
C PRO A 296 2.32 7.27 20.91
N GLN A 297 3.40 7.15 20.13
CA GLN A 297 3.46 6.33 18.93
C GLN A 297 4.64 5.36 18.97
N GLU A 298 4.42 4.13 18.53
CA GLU A 298 5.46 3.14 18.20
C GLU A 298 5.36 2.77 16.71
N PHE A 299 6.48 2.38 16.12
CA PHE A 299 6.62 2.09 14.70
C PHE A 299 7.03 0.62 14.53
N ILE A 300 6.26 -0.11 13.73
CA ILE A 300 6.58 -1.43 13.21
C ILE A 300 6.86 -1.26 11.72
N GLY A 301 8.07 -1.61 11.32
CA GLY A 301 8.59 -1.49 9.96
C GLY A 301 10.11 -1.63 9.95
N MET A 302 10.74 -1.33 8.82
CA MET A 302 12.18 -1.44 8.68
C MET A 302 12.88 -0.26 9.36
N HIS A 303 13.93 -0.56 10.13
CA HIS A 303 14.72 0.45 10.85
C HIS A 303 16.10 0.64 10.21
N ASP A 304 16.17 1.55 9.23
CA ASP A 304 17.41 2.07 8.62
C ASP A 304 18.43 1.00 8.20
N ARG A 305 17.93 -0.03 7.51
CA ARG A 305 18.76 -1.08 6.91
C ARG A 305 18.10 -1.67 5.69
N PHE A 306 18.90 -2.30 4.84
CA PHE A 306 18.39 -3.15 3.77
C PHE A 306 17.88 -4.49 4.32
N GLY A 307 17.03 -5.14 3.53
CA GLY A 307 16.61 -6.51 3.81
C GLY A 307 17.66 -7.54 3.37
N GLU A 308 17.28 -8.81 3.36
CA GLU A 308 18.14 -9.96 3.08
C GLU A 308 17.36 -11.03 2.30
N SER A 309 18.06 -12.01 1.72
CA SER A 309 17.41 -13.17 1.12
C SER A 309 16.90 -14.13 2.21
N GLY A 310 15.67 -14.58 2.09
CA GLY A 310 15.06 -15.56 3.00
C GLY A 310 13.60 -15.81 2.65
N GLU A 311 12.95 -16.70 3.39
CA GLU A 311 11.51 -16.91 3.23
C GLU A 311 10.71 -15.73 3.83
N PRO A 312 9.60 -15.30 3.22
CA PRO A 312 8.88 -14.09 3.63
C PRO A 312 8.55 -14.02 5.13
N GLU A 313 8.07 -15.11 5.72
CA GLU A 313 7.72 -15.17 7.15
C GLU A 313 8.96 -15.12 8.05
N GLU A 314 10.06 -15.75 7.66
CA GLU A 314 11.34 -15.66 8.39
C GLU A 314 11.86 -14.22 8.38
N LEU A 315 11.72 -13.52 7.25
CA LEU A 315 12.11 -12.12 7.14
C LEU A 315 11.22 -11.23 8.01
N PHE A 316 9.88 -11.42 8.01
CA PHE A 316 9.02 -10.64 8.90
C PHE A 316 9.42 -10.77 10.37
N GLU A 317 9.78 -11.97 10.83
CA GLU A 317 10.27 -12.17 12.19
C GLU A 317 11.66 -11.55 12.40
N ALA A 318 12.62 -11.80 11.50
CA ALA A 318 13.99 -11.30 11.60
C ALA A 318 14.07 -9.76 11.60
N PHE A 319 13.14 -9.08 10.93
CA PHE A 319 13.07 -7.62 10.83
C PHE A 319 12.04 -6.99 11.78
N GLY A 320 11.49 -7.74 12.74
CA GLY A 320 10.64 -7.18 13.79
C GLY A 320 9.25 -6.74 13.34
N MET A 321 8.72 -7.36 12.29
CA MET A 321 7.39 -7.07 11.71
C MET A 321 6.38 -8.20 11.95
N GLY A 322 6.75 -9.18 12.77
CA GLY A 322 5.91 -10.30 13.19
C GLY A 322 4.75 -9.91 14.11
N VAL A 323 3.87 -10.87 14.38
CA VAL A 323 2.72 -10.70 15.29
C VAL A 323 3.21 -10.36 16.70
N SER A 324 4.19 -11.10 17.22
CA SER A 324 4.83 -10.88 18.52
C SER A 324 5.33 -9.44 18.68
N HIS A 325 6.03 -8.94 17.66
CA HIS A 325 6.59 -7.60 17.64
C HIS A 325 5.52 -6.50 17.70
N ILE A 326 4.40 -6.67 16.99
CA ILE A 326 3.25 -5.76 17.08
C ILE A 326 2.67 -5.78 18.51
N LYS A 327 2.55 -6.96 19.13
CA LYS A 327 2.06 -7.08 20.52
C LYS A 327 2.96 -6.34 21.50
N ASP A 328 4.27 -6.50 21.38
CA ASP A 328 5.25 -5.83 22.23
C ASP A 328 5.22 -4.30 22.05
N ALA A 329 5.10 -3.83 20.80
CA ALA A 329 4.93 -2.40 20.51
C ALA A 329 3.63 -1.84 21.11
N VAL A 330 2.54 -2.60 21.10
CA VAL A 330 1.28 -2.20 21.78
C VAL A 330 1.50 -2.06 23.28
N LYS A 331 2.08 -3.07 23.93
CA LYS A 331 2.35 -3.03 25.39
C LYS A 331 3.24 -1.84 25.74
N LYS A 332 4.29 -1.61 24.94
CA LYS A 332 5.21 -0.48 25.09
C LYS A 332 4.50 0.86 24.93
N VAL A 333 3.68 1.05 23.89
CA VAL A 333 3.02 2.34 23.64
C VAL A 333 1.98 2.66 24.72
N ILE A 334 1.26 1.65 25.22
CA ILE A 334 0.30 1.82 26.33
C ILE A 334 1.01 2.32 27.60
N SER A 335 2.21 1.81 27.90
CA SER A 335 3.01 2.23 29.07
C SER A 335 3.47 3.70 29.05
N ARG A 336 3.33 4.36 27.89
CA ARG A 336 3.69 5.76 27.67
C ARG A 336 2.48 6.71 27.73
N LYS A 337 1.25 6.20 27.86
CA LYS A 337 0.06 7.05 28.01
C LYS A 337 0.14 7.90 29.28
N GLY A 338 -0.24 9.17 29.19
CA GLY A 338 -0.37 10.08 30.33
C GLY A 338 0.96 10.52 30.98
N LYS A 339 2.10 10.23 30.33
CA LYS A 339 3.40 10.85 30.62
C LYS A 339 3.61 12.02 29.69
#